data_AF-A0A3D3UQ54-F1
#
_entry.id   AF-A0A3D3UQ54-F1
#
_cell.length_a   1.000
_cell.length_b   1.000
_cell.length_c   1.000
_cell.angle_alpha   90.00
_cell.angle_beta   90.00
_cell.angle_gamma   90.00
#
_symmetry.space_group_name_H-M   'P 1'
#
loop_
_entity.id
_entity.type
_entity.pdbx_description
1 polymer ?
#
loop_
_entity_poly.entity_id
_entity_poly.type
_entity_poly.pdbx_seq_one_letter_code
_entity_poly.pdbx_strand_id
1 'polypeptide(L)'
;MLVMDKLCKNYELGSTDLRVLREIDLTIRCGEYVAIMGPSGSGKSTLLNMIGCLDRLHNEGKTLIIVTHDEHIAAKAERVIHLFDGHIAKEDNNKR
;
A
#
# COMPACT_ATOMS: atom_id res chain seq x y z
N MET A 1 1.69 -13.81 -5.95
CA MET A 1 2.70 -12.86 -5.47
C MET A 1 2.54 -11.62 -6.30
N LEU A 2 2.18 -10.51 -5.67
CA LEU A 2 2.05 -9.21 -6.30
C LEU A 2 3.38 -8.46 -6.15
N VAL A 3 3.88 -7.87 -7.24
CA VAL A 3 5.14 -7.12 -7.27
C VAL A 3 4.90 -5.79 -7.95
N MET A 4 5.39 -4.72 -7.34
CA MET A 4 5.39 -3.35 -7.84
C MET A 4 6.81 -2.83 -7.74
N ASP A 5 7.33 -2.32 -8.86
CA ASP A 5 8.64 -1.70 -8.97
C ASP A 5 8.42 -0.24 -9.40
N LYS A 6 8.89 0.70 -8.57
CA LYS A 6 8.85 2.15 -8.76
C LYS A 6 7.48 2.70 -9.12
N LEU A 7 6.42 2.21 -8.48
CA LEU A 7 5.07 2.69 -8.72
C LEU A 7 4.94 4.18 -8.42
N CYS A 8 4.56 4.96 -9.44
CA CYS A 8 4.30 6.39 -9.33
C CYS A 8 2.84 6.69 -9.68
N LYS A 9 2.27 7.71 -9.04
CA LYS A 9 0.96 8.23 -9.43
C LYS A 9 0.90 9.73 -9.26
N ASN A 10 0.58 10.38 -10.38
CA ASN A 10 0.26 11.81 -10.44
C ASN A 10 -1.23 11.97 -10.78
N TYR A 11 -1.83 13.03 -10.28
CA TYR A 11 -3.12 13.53 -10.72
C TYR A 11 -2.90 14.90 -11.35
N GLU A 12 -3.40 15.06 -12.57
CA GLU A 12 -3.41 16.36 -13.26
C GLU A 12 -4.55 17.19 -12.66
N LEU A 13 -4.19 18.27 -11.97
CA LEU A 13 -5.13 19.24 -11.42
C LEU A 13 -4.91 20.56 -12.16
N GLY A 14 -5.59 20.71 -13.30
CA GLY A 14 -5.49 21.90 -14.14
C GLY A 14 -4.08 22.08 -14.68
N SER A 15 -3.39 23.13 -14.22
CA SER A 15 -2.01 23.46 -14.62
C SER A 15 -0.93 22.87 -13.69
N THR A 16 -1.31 22.12 -12.67
CA THR A 16 -0.38 21.55 -11.69
C THR A 16 -0.50 20.03 -11.59
N ASP A 17 0.65 19.36 -11.53
CA ASP A 17 0.72 17.93 -11.26
C ASP A 17 0.81 17.69 -9.76
N LEU A 18 -0.19 17.04 -9.18
CA LEU A 18 -0.12 16.53 -7.82
C LEU A 18 0.46 15.12 -7.84
N ARG A 19 1.73 14.99 -7.47
CA ARG A 19 2.37 13.69 -7.27
C ARG A 19 1.96 13.08 -5.93
N VAL A 20 1.18 12.00 -5.97
CA VAL A 20 0.60 11.34 -4.80
C VAL A 20 1.42 10.11 -4.37
N LEU A 21 1.92 9.32 -5.31
CA LEU A 21 2.86 8.22 -5.03
C LEU A 21 4.18 8.45 -5.76
N ARG A 22 5.28 8.16 -5.06
CA ARG A 22 6.64 8.46 -5.47
C ARG A 22 7.50 7.19 -5.35
N GLU A 23 7.71 6.52 -6.49
CA GLU A 23 8.64 5.38 -6.61
C GLU A 23 8.43 4.32 -5.52
N ILE A 24 7.20 3.82 -5.41
CA ILE A 24 6.86 2.78 -4.43
C ILE A 24 7.29 1.41 -4.94
N ASP A 25 8.23 0.78 -4.23
CA ASP A 25 8.58 -0.63 -4.38
C ASP A 25 7.82 -1.47 -3.36
N LEU A 26 7.01 -2.42 -3.83
CA LEU A 26 6.16 -3.22 -2.95
C LEU A 26 6.01 -4.65 -3.49
N THR A 27 6.38 -5.63 -2.65
CA THR A 27 6.11 -7.04 -2.92
C THR A 27 5.19 -7.59 -1.84
N ILE A 28 4.06 -8.19 -2.25
CA ILE A 28 3.11 -8.87 -1.37
C ILE A 28 3.00 -10.34 -1.79
N ARG A 29 3.23 -11.25 -0.85
CA ARG A 29 3.15 -12.70 -1.07
C ARG A 29 1.70 -13.15 -1.13
N CYS A 30 1.47 -14.28 -1.79
CA CYS A 30 0.12 -14.86 -1.86
C CYS A 30 -0.33 -15.26 -0.46
N GLY A 31 -1.53 -14.83 -0.05
CA GLY A 31 -2.10 -15.14 1.27
C GLY A 31 -1.53 -14.31 2.42
N GLU A 32 -0.71 -13.30 2.16
CA GLU A 32 -0.14 -12.41 3.18
C GLU A 32 -1.21 -11.43 3.70
N TYR A 33 -1.28 -11.22 5.01
CA TYR A 33 -2.15 -10.23 5.63
C TYR A 33 -1.38 -8.94 5.93
N VAL A 34 -1.65 -7.87 5.16
CA VAL A 34 -0.86 -6.63 5.16
C VAL A 34 -1.71 -5.44 5.60
N ALA A 35 -1.20 -4.64 6.53
CA ALA A 35 -1.77 -3.35 6.92
C ALA A 35 -0.97 -2.19 6.32
N ILE A 36 -1.67 -1.16 5.81
CA ILE A 36 -1.07 0.09 5.34
C ILE A 36 -1.53 1.23 6.23
N MET A 37 -0.58 1.91 6.87
CA MET A 37 -0.78 3.02 7.80
C MET A 37 -0.11 4.30 7.31
N GLY A 38 -0.46 5.45 7.88
CA GLY A 38 0.12 6.75 7.51
C GLY A 38 -0.86 7.91 7.67
N PRO A 39 -0.41 9.17 7.71
CA PRO A 39 -1.29 10.32 7.92
C PRO A 39 -2.31 10.50 6.79
N SER A 40 -3.37 11.29 7.04
CA SER A 40 -4.30 11.69 5.99
C SER A 40 -3.56 12.41 4.85
N GLY A 41 -3.89 12.08 3.61
CA GLY A 41 -3.22 12.63 2.43
C GLY A 41 -1.94 11.91 1.98
N SER A 42 -1.45 10.90 2.72
CA SER A 42 -0.18 10.23 2.35
C SER A 42 -0.24 9.32 1.11
N GLY A 43 -1.42 9.12 0.52
CA GLY A 43 -1.60 8.29 -0.68
C GLY A 43 -2.12 6.85 -0.43
N LYS A 44 -2.51 6.50 0.81
CA LYS A 44 -2.95 5.12 1.17
C LYS A 44 -4.09 4.59 0.29
N SER A 45 -5.17 5.36 0.13
CA SER A 45 -6.30 4.96 -0.71
C SER A 45 -5.93 4.90 -2.19
N THR A 46 -5.03 5.77 -2.64
CA THR A 46 -4.50 5.76 -4.01
C THR A 46 -3.68 4.50 -4.29
N LEU A 47 -2.82 4.10 -3.35
CA LEU A 47 -2.07 2.84 -3.40
C LEU A 47 -3.02 1.62 -3.38
N LEU A 48 -3.99 1.60 -2.46
CA LEU A 48 -4.98 0.51 -2.37
C LEU A 48 -5.80 0.37 -3.66
N ASN A 49 -6.22 1.48 -4.27
CA ASN A 49 -6.95 1.46 -5.54
C ASN A 49 -6.10 0.86 -6.68
N MET A 50 -4.82 1.19 -6.76
CA MET A 50 -3.92 0.60 -7.76
C MET A 50 -3.68 -0.89 -7.50
N ILE A 51 -3.49 -1.29 -6.25
CA ILE A 51 -3.37 -2.72 -5.89
C ILE A 51 -4.66 -3.47 -6.25
N GLY A 52 -5.84 -2.96 -5.88
CA GLY A 52 -7.13 -3.61 -6.16
C GLY A 52 -7.48 -3.71 -7.64
N CYS A 53 -6.98 -2.81 -8.48
CA CYS A 53 -7.09 -2.93 -9.94
C CYS A 53 -6.14 -3.99 -10.52
N LEU A 54 -5.00 -4.23 -9.88
CA LEU A 54 -4.00 -5.24 -10.28
C LEU A 54 -4.32 -6.64 -9.74
N ASP A 55 -5.04 -6.75 -8.61
CA ASP A 55 -5.41 -8.01 -7.95
C ASP A 55 -6.34 -8.90 -8.81
N ARG A 56 -7.01 -8.33 -9.83
CA ARG A 56 -7.77 -9.12 -10.83
C ARG A 56 -6.90 -10.05 -11.68
N LEU A 57 -5.58 -9.98 -11.59
CA LEU A 57 -4.63 -10.75 -12.41
C LEU A 57 -3.91 -11.90 -11.69
N HIS A 58 -4.30 -12.32 -10.48
CA HIS A 58 -3.55 -13.35 -9.74
C HIS A 58 -4.36 -14.54 -9.19
N ASN A 59 -3.75 -15.74 -9.29
CA ASN A 59 -4.29 -17.06 -8.97
C ASN A 59 -4.32 -17.42 -7.47
N GLU A 60 -5.45 -18.02 -7.07
CA GLU A 60 -5.64 -19.10 -6.07
C GLU A 60 -5.28 -18.88 -4.58
N GLY A 61 -5.13 -17.64 -4.11
CA GLY A 61 -5.10 -17.34 -2.67
C GLY A 61 -5.63 -15.94 -2.37
N LYS A 62 -6.50 -15.82 -1.36
CA LYS A 62 -7.06 -14.51 -0.96
C LYS A 62 -6.01 -13.74 -0.17
N THR A 63 -5.56 -12.62 -0.72
CA THR A 63 -4.71 -11.64 -0.02
C THR A 63 -5.62 -10.59 0.60
N LEU A 64 -5.39 -10.20 1.85
CA LEU A 64 -6.20 -9.17 2.53
C LEU A 64 -5.32 -7.97 2.85
N ILE A 65 -5.65 -6.83 2.25
CA ILE A 65 -4.98 -5.55 2.48
C ILE A 65 -5.96 -4.63 3.19
N ILE A 66 -5.56 -4.10 4.35
CA ILE A 66 -6.38 -3.17 5.12
C ILE A 66 -5.65 -1.85 5.27
N VAL A 67 -6.36 -0.75 5.00
CA VAL A 67 -5.90 0.60 5.33
C VAL A 67 -6.52 0.99 6.65
N THR A 68 -5.70 1.30 7.65
CA THR A 68 -6.18 1.67 8.99
C THR A 68 -5.30 2.75 9.62
N HIS A 69 -5.90 3.53 10.51
CA HIS A 69 -5.19 4.42 11.44
C HIS A 69 -5.09 3.81 12.85
N ASP A 70 -5.72 2.66 13.09
CA ASP A 70 -5.72 1.97 14.37
C ASP A 70 -4.53 1.00 14.47
N GLU A 71 -3.61 1.30 15.39
CA GLU A 71 -2.42 0.49 15.66
C GLU A 71 -2.75 -0.91 16.16
N HIS A 72 -3.85 -1.10 16.91
CA HIS A 72 -4.25 -2.43 17.39
C HIS A 72 -4.75 -3.34 16.26
N ILE A 73 -5.37 -2.75 15.23
CA ILE A 73 -5.76 -3.50 14.02
C ILE A 73 -4.51 -3.83 13.21
N ALA A 74 -3.61 -2.87 13.03
CA ALA A 74 -2.37 -3.06 12.28
C ALA A 74 -1.44 -4.09 12.94
N ALA A 75 -1.35 -4.12 14.27
CA ALA A 75 -0.57 -5.10 15.02
C ALA A 75 -1.02 -6.55 14.79
N LYS A 76 -2.25 -6.77 14.30
CA LYS A 76 -2.74 -8.11 13.93
C LYS A 76 -2.32 -8.54 12.52
N ALA A 77 -1.83 -7.61 11.70
CA ALA A 77 -1.30 -7.90 10.38
C ALA A 77 0.09 -8.55 10.48
N GLU A 78 0.42 -9.41 9.52
CA GLU A 78 1.74 -10.04 9.40
C GLU A 78 2.80 -9.00 9.01
N ARG A 79 2.38 -7.95 8.29
CA ARG A 79 3.24 -6.84 7.90
C ARG A 79 2.49 -5.53 7.99
N VAL A 80 3.17 -4.49 8.48
CA VAL A 80 2.67 -3.12 8.53
C VAL A 80 3.56 -2.22 7.69
N ILE A 81 2.97 -1.51 6.75
CA ILE A 81 3.63 -0.56 5.85
C ILE A 81 3.18 0.84 6.24
N HIS A 82 4.13 1.69 6.61
CA HIS A 82 3.88 3.08 6.93
C HIS A 82 4.18 3.95 5.71
N LEU A 83 3.14 4.57 5.17
CA LEU A 83 3.21 5.47 4.02
C LEU A 83 3.21 6.93 4.48
N PHE A 84 4.24 7.68 4.10
CA PHE A 84 4.39 9.11 4.40
C PHE A 84 4.80 9.86 3.14
N ASP A 85 4.07 10.94 2.82
CA ASP A 85 4.30 11.78 1.63
C ASP A 85 4.49 11.00 0.31
N GLY A 86 3.68 9.96 0.10
CA GLY A 86 3.75 9.14 -1.11
C GLY A 86 4.95 8.19 -1.19
N HIS A 87 5.69 8.00 -0.09
CA HIS A 87 6.80 7.04 0.05
C HIS A 87 6.53 6.03 1.18
N ILE A 88 7.11 4.83 1.07
CA ILE A 88 7.19 3.89 2.19
C ILE A 88 8.25 4.40 3.16
N ALA A 89 7.82 4.92 4.30
CA ALA A 89 8.71 5.46 5.32
C ALA A 89 9.22 4.38 6.28
N LYS A 90 8.43 3.34 6.52
CA LYS A 90 8.79 2.23 7.41
C LYS A 90 8.02 0.98 7.05
N GLU A 91 8.64 -0.18 7.27
CA GLU A 91 7.98 -1.48 7.21
C GLU A 91 8.31 -2.32 8.43
N ASP A 92 7.28 -2.83 9.10
CA ASP A 92 7.41 -3.73 10.25
C ASP A 92 6.88 -5.11 9.87
N ASN A 93 7.67 -6.16 10.13
CA ASN A 93 7.26 -7.55 9.96
C ASN A 93 6.89 -8.13 11.32
N ASN A 94 5.61 -8.32 11.56
CA ASN A 94 5.11 -8.96 12.77
C ASN A 94 5.22 -10.47 12.58
N LYS A 95 6.44 -11.00 12.74
CA LYS A 95 6.63 -12.45 12.79
C LYS A 95 5.88 -12.99 14.02
N ARG A 96 4.99 -13.96 13.79
CA ARG A 96 4.43 -14.82 14.84
C ARG A 96 5.52 -15.61 15.55
#